data_AF-A0A1E5PTX2-F1
#
_entry.id   AF-A0A1E5PTX2-F1
#
_cell.length_a   1.000
_cell.length_b   1.000
_cell.length_c   1.000
_cell.angle_alpha   90.00
_cell.angle_beta   90.00
_cell.angle_gamma   90.00
#
_symmetry.space_group_name_H-M   'P 1'
#
loop_
_entity.id
_entity.type
_entity.pdbx_description
1 polymer ?
#
loop_
_entity_poly.entity_id
_entity_poly.type
_entity_poly.pdbx_seq_one_letter_code
_entity_poly.pdbx_strand_id
1 'polypeptide(L)'
;MSGTGSIMEAGVPSARSRALAVLRVRSRALAVGLLPAAVAVVLVAARMTGRLAGDPWPAVTLAVCAVAALVLLVGGIFGAVVLRASPAVTPTVPLSEAAAPDLYRLVQDLTDRMNVPAPSAIALTPDCDSWLEDRTHAAHRRDGISAGPESQPGAAPVLVIGSPFLWWMRVAELRAVLAPVVAGTGPSAHPDIADARGFVRGLDAAVDVGGRRGLGWIAAPARLLLRLCRVDAAEMERGVAAAASERAQGVDYGLRIVAQEQVGLAYAGWDRLLTRVALPAWRMGRWPAHLDAGVVSALTELSRRDRLADGFTSRLGERPACDLLEQPGAVDEAASLLAARLFHGGPAGTGPQWSPVEWAAYPEEVVDRKWRTEAARLHTALDALTVPAAPPAPSASASASASAAFAPAPAPTAVDGFAGPTLERVLGYLTDPAGAGAAGEALAGRLSGDLAREERAAGAAQPSAGKARGADAVPLFPLQPPRSGRDLLADHVTAMVCCAAVDYAGAAPGLDWLDGPVLLVGGDRRSDLAPRVLCLVEDGDPEPLRDWLADLGVRPEKPVRLV
;
A
#
# COMPACT_ATOMS: atom_id res chain seq x y z
N MET A 1 52.06 31.63 11.90
CA MET A 1 51.38 31.61 10.59
C MET A 1 49.98 31.05 10.82
N SER A 2 49.02 31.96 10.98
CA SER A 2 47.59 31.68 11.00
C SER A 2 47.08 31.49 9.56
N GLY A 3 46.02 30.69 9.40
CA GLY A 3 45.00 30.94 8.38
C GLY A 3 44.75 29.81 7.39
N THR A 4 43.45 29.57 7.15
CA THR A 4 42.80 28.81 6.06
C THR A 4 42.80 27.28 6.21
N GLY A 5 41.67 26.55 6.31
CA GLY A 5 40.30 26.87 5.89
C GLY A 5 39.24 26.38 6.88
N SER A 6 38.77 27.29 7.73
CA SER A 6 37.38 27.35 8.13
C SER A 6 36.60 27.85 6.91
N ILE A 7 36.14 26.93 6.06
CA ILE A 7 35.10 27.26 5.09
C ILE A 7 33.81 27.34 5.89
N MET A 8 33.49 28.56 6.29
CA MET A 8 32.14 29.10 6.39
C MET A 8 31.05 28.15 5.84
N GLU A 9 30.31 27.46 6.71
CA GLU A 9 28.91 27.13 6.43
C GLU A 9 28.12 28.45 6.48
N ALA A 10 28.27 29.26 5.44
CA ALA A 10 27.60 30.55 5.31
C ALA A 10 26.13 30.31 4.92
N GLY A 11 25.23 30.40 5.89
CA GLY A 11 23.84 30.80 5.65
C GLY A 11 22.73 29.75 5.78
N VAL A 12 23.02 28.48 6.00
CA VAL A 12 21.99 27.46 6.29
C VAL A 12 22.08 27.04 7.76
N PRO A 13 21.01 27.13 8.57
CA PRO A 13 21.04 26.64 9.94
C PRO A 13 21.38 25.15 9.94
N SER A 14 22.49 24.76 10.58
CA SER A 14 22.91 23.36 10.66
C SER A 14 21.79 22.49 11.25
N ALA A 15 21.61 21.25 10.77
CA ALA A 15 20.53 20.35 11.25
C ALA A 15 20.46 20.28 12.79
N ARG A 16 21.62 20.31 13.45
CA ARG A 16 21.74 20.37 14.91
C ARG A 16 21.06 21.61 15.52
N SER A 17 21.23 22.79 14.93
CA SER A 17 20.63 24.03 15.44
C SER A 17 19.09 23.96 15.46
N ARG A 18 18.50 23.32 14.45
CA ARG A 18 17.07 23.02 14.35
C ARG A 18 16.63 21.92 15.30
N ALA A 19 17.42 20.88 15.49
CA ALA A 19 17.18 19.88 16.53
C ALA A 19 17.10 20.51 17.93
N LEU A 20 18.04 21.40 18.27
CA LEU A 20 18.02 22.16 19.51
C LEU A 20 16.81 23.10 19.63
N ALA A 21 16.23 23.57 18.53
CA ALA A 21 14.98 24.34 18.55
C ALA A 21 13.78 23.46 18.92
N VAL A 22 13.69 22.25 18.36
CA VAL A 22 12.70 21.24 18.75
C VAL A 22 12.83 20.90 20.25
N LEU A 23 14.06 20.64 20.72
CA LEU A 23 14.31 20.34 22.13
C LEU A 23 14.01 21.53 23.06
N ARG A 24 14.14 22.77 22.58
CA ARG A 24 13.69 23.96 23.32
C ARG A 24 12.17 23.99 23.51
N VAL A 25 11.38 23.51 22.54
CA VAL A 25 9.92 23.36 22.72
C VAL A 25 9.63 22.34 23.82
N ARG A 26 10.31 21.18 23.82
CA ARG A 26 10.23 20.18 24.89
C ARG A 26 10.55 20.80 26.26
N SER A 27 11.68 21.49 26.38
CA SER A 27 12.12 22.11 27.63
C SER A 27 11.18 23.21 28.11
N ARG A 28 10.63 24.03 27.21
CA ARG A 28 9.63 25.06 27.55
C ARG A 28 8.32 24.45 28.05
N ALA A 29 7.85 23.38 27.40
CA ALA A 29 6.65 22.67 27.84
C ALA A 29 6.83 22.09 29.24
N LEU A 30 7.99 21.48 29.51
CA LEU A 30 8.35 21.01 30.85
C LEU A 30 8.43 22.16 31.86
N ALA A 31 9.08 23.27 31.51
CA ALA A 31 9.18 24.45 32.38
C ALA A 31 7.79 25.00 32.75
N VAL A 32 6.87 25.12 31.78
CA VAL A 32 5.48 25.55 32.03
C VAL A 32 4.77 24.58 32.97
N GLY A 33 4.96 23.28 32.80
CA GLY A 33 4.40 22.26 33.71
C GLY A 33 4.96 22.33 35.14
N LEU A 34 6.20 22.80 35.32
CA LEU A 34 6.86 22.95 36.61
C LEU A 34 6.54 24.28 37.34
N LEU A 35 5.95 25.28 36.65
CA LEU A 35 5.66 26.60 37.24
C LEU A 35 4.80 26.54 38.52
N PRO A 36 3.69 25.78 38.58
CA PRO A 36 2.88 25.70 39.78
C PRO A 36 3.65 25.12 40.97
N ALA A 37 4.55 24.16 40.71
CA ALA A 37 5.41 23.59 41.74
C ALA A 37 6.44 24.60 42.25
N ALA A 38 7.03 25.41 41.37
CA ALA A 38 7.92 26.50 41.78
C ALA A 38 7.19 27.53 42.67
N VAL A 39 5.97 27.92 42.29
CA VAL A 39 5.14 28.83 43.11
C VAL A 39 4.79 28.18 44.47
N ALA A 40 4.43 26.90 44.48
CA ALA A 40 4.15 26.16 45.71
C ALA A 40 5.37 26.16 46.65
N VAL A 41 6.58 25.91 46.13
CA VAL A 41 7.82 25.95 46.90
C VAL A 41 8.07 27.33 47.49
N VAL A 42 7.87 28.40 46.72
CA VAL A 42 8.03 29.78 47.21
C VAL A 42 7.02 30.09 48.34
N LEU A 43 5.75 29.70 48.18
CA LEU A 43 4.72 29.92 49.21
C LEU A 43 5.00 29.13 50.48
N VAL A 44 5.42 27.87 50.36
CA VAL A 44 5.82 27.03 51.49
C VAL A 44 7.02 27.64 52.21
N ALA A 45 8.06 28.08 51.49
CA ALA A 45 9.23 28.73 52.08
C ALA A 45 8.88 30.07 52.77
N ALA A 46 8.03 30.88 52.15
CA ALA A 46 7.55 32.15 52.72
C ALA A 46 6.72 31.92 53.99
N ARG A 47 5.98 30.82 54.07
CA ARG A 47 5.27 30.41 55.29
C ARG A 47 6.23 29.93 56.38
N MET A 48 7.20 29.09 56.05
CA MET A 48 8.19 28.59 57.02
C MET A 48 9.08 29.70 57.60
N THR A 49 9.32 30.76 56.83
CA THR A 49 10.07 31.96 57.27
C THR A 49 9.20 32.99 58.01
N GLY A 50 7.93 32.69 58.27
CA GLY A 50 7.02 33.57 59.02
C GLY A 50 6.52 34.79 58.24
N ARG A 51 6.86 34.94 56.96
CA ARG A 51 6.42 36.08 56.12
C ARG A 51 4.95 36.01 55.74
N LEU A 52 4.34 34.82 55.75
CA LEU A 52 2.95 34.55 55.38
C LEU A 52 2.24 33.69 56.46
N ALA A 53 2.22 34.15 57.72
CA ALA A 53 1.69 33.38 58.85
C ALA A 53 0.18 33.53 59.10
N GLY A 54 -0.45 34.63 58.64
CA GLY A 54 -1.87 34.93 58.87
C GLY A 54 -2.82 34.38 57.81
N ASP A 55 -4.12 34.41 58.08
CA ASP A 55 -5.15 34.08 57.08
C ASP A 55 -5.12 35.07 55.89
N PRO A 56 -5.44 34.64 54.66
CA PRO A 56 -5.85 33.28 54.23
C PRO A 56 -4.68 32.39 53.74
N TRP A 57 -3.43 32.78 54.02
CA TRP A 57 -2.24 32.18 53.41
C TRP A 57 -2.05 30.67 53.63
N PRO A 58 -2.45 30.07 54.78
CA PRO A 58 -2.43 28.63 54.95
C PRO A 58 -3.28 27.87 53.93
N ALA A 59 -4.52 28.32 53.70
CA ALA A 59 -5.45 27.71 52.77
C ALA A 59 -4.99 27.89 51.32
N VAL A 60 -4.51 29.09 50.98
CA VAL A 60 -3.95 29.40 49.66
C VAL A 60 -2.75 28.50 49.34
N THR A 61 -1.82 28.35 50.29
CA THR A 61 -0.63 27.51 50.10
C THR A 61 -1.02 26.05 49.84
N LEU A 62 -1.98 25.52 50.61
CA LEU A 62 -2.46 24.15 50.45
C LEU A 62 -3.16 23.95 49.09
N ALA A 63 -4.01 24.89 48.68
CA ALA A 63 -4.67 24.86 47.38
C ALA A 63 -3.65 24.87 46.23
N VAL A 64 -2.64 25.74 46.29
CA VAL A 64 -1.57 25.81 45.28
C VAL A 64 -0.73 24.52 45.26
N CYS A 65 -0.42 23.94 46.41
CA CYS A 65 0.26 22.64 46.47
C CYS A 65 -0.57 21.52 45.83
N ALA A 66 -1.88 21.48 46.07
CA ALA A 66 -2.78 20.50 45.46
C ALA A 66 -2.85 20.66 43.94
N VAL A 67 -2.97 21.90 43.45
CA VAL A 67 -2.93 22.20 42.00
C VAL A 67 -1.57 21.80 41.41
N ALA A 68 -0.46 22.12 42.08
CA ALA A 68 0.87 21.73 41.62
C ALA A 68 1.04 20.22 41.53
N ALA A 69 0.59 19.47 42.54
CA ALA A 69 0.61 18.01 42.52
C ALA A 69 -0.23 17.44 41.37
N LEU A 70 -1.42 17.97 41.13
CA LEU A 70 -2.29 17.56 40.02
C LEU A 70 -1.65 17.83 38.65
N VAL A 71 -1.07 19.02 38.45
CA VAL A 71 -0.39 19.39 37.20
C VAL A 71 0.82 18.49 36.96
N LEU A 72 1.63 18.21 37.99
CA LEU A 72 2.75 17.28 37.89
C LEU A 72 2.30 15.85 37.57
N LEU A 73 1.19 15.39 38.16
CA LEU A 73 0.64 14.07 37.88
C LEU A 73 0.15 13.96 36.44
N VAL A 74 -0.65 14.93 35.97
CA VAL A 74 -1.15 14.97 34.59
C VAL A 74 0.01 15.10 33.58
N GLY A 75 0.96 16.00 33.85
CA GLY A 75 2.16 16.19 33.03
C GLY A 75 3.06 14.95 33.01
N GLY A 76 3.19 14.26 34.15
CA GLY A 76 3.91 13.00 34.27
C GLY A 76 3.26 11.86 33.49
N ILE A 77 1.91 11.76 33.53
CA ILE A 77 1.16 10.79 32.71
C ILE A 77 1.36 11.10 31.23
N PHE A 78 1.24 12.37 30.83
CA PHE A 78 1.47 12.78 29.44
C PHE A 78 2.89 12.44 28.97
N GLY A 79 3.92 12.80 29.75
CA GLY A 79 5.31 12.47 29.44
C GLY A 79 5.56 10.96 29.39
N ALA A 80 4.95 10.19 30.29
CA ALA A 80 5.03 8.74 30.26
C ALA A 80 4.38 8.15 29.00
N VAL A 81 3.28 8.73 28.50
CA VAL A 81 2.67 8.31 27.22
C VAL A 81 3.59 8.62 26.06
N VAL A 82 4.14 9.84 25.98
CA VAL A 82 5.09 10.22 24.90
C VAL A 82 6.31 9.27 24.86
N LEU A 83 6.81 8.82 26.01
CA LEU A 83 7.95 7.90 26.09
C LEU A 83 7.61 6.43 25.84
N ARG A 84 6.33 6.04 25.95
CA ARG A 84 5.91 4.63 25.94
C ARG A 84 5.00 4.26 24.78
N ALA A 85 4.34 5.23 24.16
CA ALA A 85 3.53 4.99 22.97
C ALA A 85 4.44 4.48 21.86
N SER A 86 4.04 3.40 21.18
CA SER A 86 4.80 2.88 20.05
C SER A 86 4.59 3.78 18.85
N PRO A 87 5.65 4.39 18.28
CA PRO A 87 5.59 4.98 16.96
C PRO A 87 5.14 3.93 15.93
N ALA A 88 4.55 4.39 14.84
CA ALA A 88 4.32 3.51 13.70
C ALA A 88 5.67 3.13 13.08
N VAL A 89 5.81 1.86 12.69
CA VAL A 89 6.96 1.34 11.95
C VAL A 89 6.43 0.73 10.68
N THR A 90 7.07 1.04 9.56
CA THR A 90 6.72 0.45 8.27
C THR A 90 6.96 -1.07 8.33
N PRO A 91 5.95 -1.89 8.02
CA PRO A 91 6.16 -3.33 7.85
C PRO A 91 7.23 -3.60 6.78
N THR A 92 8.18 -4.47 7.08
CA THR A 92 9.34 -4.77 6.21
C THR A 92 9.69 -6.25 6.29
N VAL A 93 10.39 -6.75 5.28
CA VAL A 93 11.02 -8.07 5.28
C VAL A 93 12.46 -7.91 5.82
N PRO A 94 12.80 -8.44 7.00
CA PRO A 94 14.16 -8.36 7.51
C PRO A 94 15.10 -9.17 6.61
N LEU A 95 16.25 -8.60 6.24
CA LEU A 95 17.24 -9.26 5.40
C LEU A 95 18.46 -9.61 6.25
N SER A 96 18.70 -10.90 6.47
CA SER A 96 19.86 -11.35 7.25
C SER A 96 21.16 -11.22 6.45
N GLU A 97 22.29 -11.04 7.14
CA GLU A 97 23.61 -11.02 6.51
C GLU A 97 23.91 -12.31 5.75
N ALA A 98 23.47 -13.46 6.27
CA ALA A 98 23.61 -14.75 5.59
C ALA A 98 22.82 -14.84 4.27
N ALA A 99 21.72 -14.09 4.13
CA ALA A 99 20.90 -14.09 2.92
C ALA A 99 21.41 -13.10 1.86
N ALA A 100 22.25 -12.14 2.24
CA ALA A 100 22.72 -11.07 1.35
C ALA A 100 24.14 -10.57 1.70
N PRO A 101 25.15 -11.45 1.77
CA PRO A 101 26.49 -11.08 2.24
C PRO A 101 27.15 -10.01 1.36
N ASP A 102 26.92 -10.10 0.04
CA ASP A 102 27.42 -9.13 -0.95
C ASP A 102 26.82 -7.73 -0.76
N LEU A 103 25.52 -7.66 -0.43
CA LEU A 103 24.85 -6.38 -0.15
C LEU A 103 25.35 -5.76 1.15
N TYR A 104 25.53 -6.56 2.20
CA TYR A 104 26.11 -6.11 3.46
C TYR A 104 27.52 -5.55 3.27
N ARG A 105 28.35 -6.23 2.46
CA ARG A 105 29.70 -5.75 2.14
C ARG A 105 29.67 -4.45 1.32
N LEU A 106 28.75 -4.32 0.37
CA LEU A 106 28.56 -3.08 -0.39
C LEU A 106 28.20 -1.91 0.54
N VAL A 107 27.32 -2.14 1.51
CA VAL A 107 26.94 -1.13 2.51
C VAL A 107 28.12 -0.81 3.43
N GLN A 108 28.92 -1.80 3.83
CA GLN A 108 30.14 -1.58 4.62
C GLN A 108 31.18 -0.75 3.84
N ASP A 109 31.38 -1.03 2.56
CA ASP A 109 32.25 -0.23 1.70
C ASP A 109 31.78 1.22 1.61
N LEU A 110 30.47 1.46 1.57
CA LEU A 110 29.89 2.81 1.61
C LEU A 110 30.17 3.50 2.94
N THR A 111 29.98 2.80 4.07
CA THR A 111 30.20 3.35 5.41
C THR A 111 31.66 3.72 5.62
N ASP A 112 32.58 2.88 5.15
CA ASP A 112 34.03 3.09 5.27
C ASP A 112 34.48 4.28 4.41
N ARG A 113 34.01 4.38 3.16
CA ARG A 113 34.33 5.50 2.25
C ARG A 113 33.86 6.85 2.78
N MET A 114 32.69 6.87 3.42
CA MET A 114 32.07 8.09 3.92
C MET A 114 32.41 8.37 5.40
N ASN A 115 33.11 7.44 6.07
CA ASN A 115 33.44 7.48 7.49
C ASN A 115 32.21 7.75 8.37
N VAL A 116 31.16 6.94 8.18
CA VAL A 116 29.90 7.00 8.95
C VAL A 116 29.63 5.67 9.66
N PRO A 117 28.84 5.66 10.74
CA PRO A 117 28.46 4.41 11.42
C PRO A 117 27.71 3.46 10.48
N ALA A 118 27.97 2.16 10.58
CA ALA A 118 27.20 1.17 9.85
C ALA A 118 25.74 1.13 10.33
N PRO A 119 24.76 0.94 9.42
CA PRO A 119 23.38 0.68 9.82
C PRO A 119 23.30 -0.62 10.63
N SER A 120 22.33 -0.71 11.55
CA SER A 120 22.23 -1.86 12.46
C SER A 120 21.70 -3.13 11.81
N ALA A 121 20.91 -2.98 10.75
CA ALA A 121 20.37 -4.07 9.93
C ALA A 121 19.94 -3.53 8.55
N ILE A 122 19.66 -4.45 7.63
CA ILE A 122 19.03 -4.16 6.34
C ILE A 122 17.64 -4.80 6.33
N ALA A 123 16.64 -4.07 5.82
CA ALA A 123 15.29 -4.59 5.63
C ALA A 123 14.74 -4.15 4.27
N LEU A 124 13.82 -4.93 3.71
CA LEU A 124 13.21 -4.67 2.42
C LEU A 124 11.74 -4.25 2.55
N THR A 125 11.30 -3.42 1.64
CA THR A 125 9.91 -2.95 1.52
C THR A 125 9.47 -3.03 0.07
N PRO A 126 8.22 -3.39 -0.24
CA PRO A 126 7.72 -3.42 -1.62
C PRO A 126 7.34 -2.00 -2.09
N ASP A 127 8.31 -1.09 -2.12
CA ASP A 127 8.18 0.30 -2.58
C ASP A 127 9.44 0.70 -3.36
N CYS A 128 9.36 1.72 -4.21
CA CYS A 128 10.48 2.24 -5.00
C CYS A 128 11.22 3.38 -4.26
N ASP A 129 11.48 3.22 -2.95
CA ASP A 129 12.20 4.20 -2.14
C ASP A 129 13.16 3.52 -1.14
N SER A 130 14.09 4.28 -0.58
CA SER A 130 15.03 3.80 0.46
C SER A 130 15.26 4.87 1.52
N TRP A 131 15.26 4.46 2.79
CA TRP A 131 15.42 5.39 3.92
C TRP A 131 16.08 4.71 5.12
N LEU A 132 16.34 5.51 6.15
CA LEU A 132 16.81 5.03 7.45
C LEU A 132 15.64 5.01 8.44
N GLU A 133 15.34 3.84 8.98
CA GLU A 133 14.28 3.65 9.97
C GLU A 133 14.87 3.47 11.38
N ASP A 134 14.48 4.36 12.30
CA ASP A 134 14.89 4.24 13.70
C ASP A 134 13.97 3.26 14.46
N ARG A 135 14.55 2.12 14.87
CA ARG A 135 13.86 1.06 15.62
C ARG A 135 14.22 1.04 17.11
N THR A 136 14.95 2.04 17.60
CA THR A 136 15.48 2.06 18.98
C THR A 136 14.44 2.46 20.04
N HIS A 137 13.26 2.92 19.61
CA HIS A 137 12.20 3.40 20.50
C HIS A 137 11.80 2.33 21.54
N ALA A 138 11.75 2.71 22.80
CA ALA A 138 11.59 1.77 23.93
C ALA A 138 10.30 0.92 23.86
N ALA A 139 9.28 1.42 23.18
CA ALA A 139 8.02 0.71 22.97
C ALA A 139 8.18 -0.56 22.09
N HIS A 140 9.03 -0.52 21.05
CA HIS A 140 9.23 -1.67 20.15
C HIS A 140 9.82 -2.88 20.87
N ARG A 141 10.71 -2.63 21.84
CA ARG A 141 11.27 -3.67 22.70
C ARG A 141 10.23 -4.34 23.61
N ARG A 142 9.19 -3.61 24.01
CA ARG A 142 8.14 -4.13 24.91
C ARG A 142 7.10 -4.96 24.19
N ASP A 143 6.76 -4.55 22.96
CA ASP A 143 5.71 -5.21 22.17
C ASP A 143 6.25 -6.43 21.39
N GLY A 144 7.54 -6.75 21.50
CA GLY A 144 8.15 -7.90 20.80
C GLY A 144 8.23 -7.72 19.27
N ILE A 145 7.99 -6.51 18.77
CA ILE A 145 7.99 -6.15 17.34
C ILE A 145 9.41 -6.21 16.76
N SER A 146 10.43 -5.98 17.58
CA SER A 146 11.84 -6.19 17.22
C SER A 146 12.62 -6.56 18.48
N ALA A 147 13.19 -7.76 18.50
CA ALA A 147 14.01 -8.27 19.61
C ALA A 147 15.51 -8.34 19.26
N GLY A 148 15.89 -7.87 18.06
CA GLY A 148 17.26 -7.91 17.57
C GLY A 148 18.12 -6.73 18.05
N PRO A 149 19.44 -6.78 17.77
CA PRO A 149 20.40 -5.73 18.14
C PRO A 149 20.02 -4.33 17.61
N GLU A 150 19.28 -4.25 16.51
CA GLU A 150 18.75 -3.02 15.91
C GLU A 150 17.77 -2.25 16.81
N SER A 151 17.20 -2.92 17.81
CA SER A 151 16.28 -2.31 18.78
C SER A 151 16.97 -1.76 20.04
N GLN A 152 18.30 -1.94 20.16
CA GLN A 152 19.05 -1.53 21.35
C GLN A 152 19.18 0.00 21.44
N PRO A 153 19.18 0.58 22.66
CA PRO A 153 19.42 2.02 22.83
C PRO A 153 20.76 2.43 22.20
N GLY A 154 20.73 3.41 21.31
CA GLY A 154 21.93 3.92 20.62
C GLY A 154 22.38 3.08 19.42
N ALA A 155 21.62 2.05 19.02
CA ALA A 155 21.85 1.38 17.74
C ALA A 155 21.65 2.36 16.58
N ALA A 156 22.45 2.19 15.52
CA ALA A 156 22.23 2.92 14.27
C ALA A 156 20.86 2.57 13.67
N PRO A 157 20.24 3.46 12.88
CA PRO A 157 18.99 3.13 12.21
C PRO A 157 19.15 1.95 11.24
N VAL A 158 18.04 1.26 10.97
CA VAL A 158 17.95 0.18 9.98
C VAL A 158 17.89 0.79 8.59
N LEU A 159 18.69 0.28 7.66
CA LEU A 159 18.61 0.65 6.25
C LEU A 159 17.45 -0.09 5.61
N VAL A 160 16.39 0.65 5.25
CA VAL A 160 15.25 0.10 4.51
C VAL A 160 15.46 0.37 3.02
N ILE A 161 15.42 -0.69 2.22
CA ILE A 161 15.62 -0.64 0.77
C ILE A 161 14.34 -1.11 0.08
N GLY A 162 13.89 -0.35 -0.90
CA GLY A 162 12.87 -0.76 -1.83
C GLY A 162 13.26 -2.04 -2.56
N SER A 163 12.54 -3.13 -2.38
CA SER A 163 12.84 -4.41 -3.02
C SER A 163 12.90 -4.30 -4.55
N PRO A 164 12.05 -3.50 -5.25
CA PRO A 164 12.18 -3.32 -6.70
C PRO A 164 13.57 -2.82 -7.13
N PHE A 165 14.25 -1.97 -6.33
CA PHE A 165 15.59 -1.47 -6.66
C PHE A 165 16.58 -2.61 -6.89
N LEU A 166 16.45 -3.74 -6.18
CA LEU A 166 17.33 -4.88 -6.37
C LEU A 166 17.14 -5.54 -7.74
N TRP A 167 15.93 -5.53 -8.31
CA TRP A 167 15.65 -6.21 -9.57
C TRP A 167 15.94 -5.37 -10.81
N TRP A 168 15.68 -4.06 -10.78
CA TRP A 168 15.84 -3.23 -11.99
C TRP A 168 17.13 -2.41 -12.03
N MET A 169 17.77 -2.14 -10.88
CA MET A 169 19.05 -1.42 -10.85
C MET A 169 20.26 -2.37 -10.99
N ARG A 170 21.36 -1.83 -11.53
CA ARG A 170 22.67 -2.47 -11.47
C ARG A 170 23.34 -2.19 -10.13
N VAL A 171 24.28 -3.06 -9.75
CA VAL A 171 25.01 -2.93 -8.49
C VAL A 171 25.62 -1.54 -8.30
N ALA A 172 26.19 -0.96 -9.36
CA ALA A 172 26.80 0.38 -9.29
C ALA A 172 25.77 1.51 -9.07
N GLU A 173 24.59 1.38 -9.67
CA GLU A 173 23.51 2.36 -9.54
C GLU A 173 22.83 2.26 -8.18
N LEU A 174 22.57 1.03 -7.71
CA LEU A 174 22.08 0.79 -6.36
C LEU A 174 23.04 1.43 -5.34
N ARG A 175 24.35 1.19 -5.49
CA ARG A 175 25.38 1.78 -4.62
C ARG A 175 25.34 3.31 -4.65
N ALA A 176 25.17 3.91 -5.83
CA ALA A 176 25.08 5.36 -5.98
C ALA A 176 23.80 5.95 -5.33
N VAL A 177 22.67 5.25 -5.43
CA VAL A 177 21.38 5.64 -4.83
C VAL A 177 21.39 5.46 -3.31
N LEU A 178 21.99 4.38 -2.81
CA LEU A 178 22.09 4.11 -1.37
C LEU A 178 23.12 5.00 -0.66
N ALA A 179 24.13 5.52 -1.36
CA ALA A 179 25.18 6.35 -0.77
C ALA A 179 24.65 7.51 0.09
N PRO A 180 23.75 8.42 -0.38
CA PRO A 180 23.20 9.47 0.46
C PRO A 180 22.34 8.94 1.63
N VAL A 181 21.67 7.80 1.48
CA VAL A 181 20.87 7.20 2.57
C VAL A 181 21.79 6.68 3.66
N VAL A 182 22.82 5.90 3.28
CA VAL A 182 23.84 5.38 4.20
C VAL A 182 24.62 6.52 4.86
N ALA A 183 24.96 7.59 4.13
CA ALA A 183 25.59 8.79 4.71
C ALA A 183 24.75 9.44 5.81
N GLY A 184 23.42 9.25 5.77
CA GLY A 184 22.46 9.73 6.77
C GLY A 184 22.60 9.07 8.14
N THR A 185 23.31 7.95 8.25
CA THR A 185 23.61 7.29 9.54
C THR A 185 24.48 8.18 10.43
N GLY A 186 25.39 8.97 9.85
CA GLY A 186 26.24 9.92 10.57
C GLY A 186 25.44 10.98 11.33
N PRO A 187 24.61 11.81 10.67
CA PRO A 187 23.72 12.74 11.34
C PRO A 187 22.73 12.05 12.29
N SER A 188 22.26 10.85 11.96
CA SER A 188 21.33 10.09 12.81
C SER A 188 21.97 9.61 14.11
N ALA A 189 23.29 9.43 14.15
CA ALA A 189 24.04 9.11 15.37
C ALA A 189 24.26 10.33 16.28
N HIS A 190 23.95 11.55 15.83
CA HIS A 190 24.11 12.75 16.66
C HIS A 190 23.03 12.78 17.76
N PRO A 191 23.41 12.87 19.05
CA PRO A 191 22.46 12.73 20.16
C PRO A 191 21.35 13.79 20.12
N ASP A 192 21.67 15.05 19.83
CA ASP A 192 20.65 16.12 19.72
C ASP A 192 19.60 15.82 18.62
N ILE A 193 20.00 15.22 17.50
CA ILE A 193 19.10 14.91 16.37
C ILE A 193 18.26 13.68 16.70
N ALA A 194 18.88 12.64 17.26
CA ALA A 194 18.18 11.45 17.73
C ALA A 194 17.13 11.78 18.80
N ASP A 195 17.49 12.60 19.79
CA ASP A 195 16.56 13.06 20.84
C ASP A 195 15.40 13.88 20.26
N ALA A 196 15.67 14.76 19.29
CA ALA A 196 14.64 15.56 18.65
C ALA A 196 13.67 14.70 17.84
N ARG A 197 14.17 13.74 17.05
CA ARG A 197 13.34 12.76 16.32
C ARG A 197 12.52 11.89 17.26
N GLY A 198 13.14 11.36 18.32
CA GLY A 198 12.47 10.55 19.33
C GLY A 198 11.33 11.33 20.02
N PHE A 199 11.55 12.61 20.33
CA PHE A 199 10.49 13.46 20.88
C PHE A 199 9.33 13.67 19.89
N VAL A 200 9.61 13.97 18.62
CA VAL A 200 8.57 14.16 17.58
C VAL A 200 7.79 12.86 17.34
N ARG A 201 8.47 11.72 17.17
CA ARG A 201 7.85 10.40 17.01
C ARG A 201 7.01 10.02 18.23
N GLY A 202 7.48 10.29 19.43
CA GLY A 202 6.73 10.04 20.67
C GLY A 202 5.48 10.92 20.80
N LEU A 203 5.54 12.17 20.36
CA LEU A 203 4.36 13.05 20.30
C LEU A 203 3.32 12.54 19.29
N ASP A 204 3.77 12.09 18.11
CA ASP A 204 2.90 11.52 17.08
C ASP A 204 2.21 10.24 17.58
N ALA A 205 2.97 9.33 18.19
CA ALA A 205 2.44 8.14 18.86
C ALA A 205 1.44 8.48 19.99
N ALA A 206 1.68 9.58 20.73
CA ALA A 206 0.74 10.06 21.74
C ALA A 206 -0.57 10.61 21.14
N VAL A 207 -0.56 11.15 19.92
CA VAL A 207 -1.78 11.54 19.21
C VAL A 207 -2.64 10.32 18.90
N ASP A 208 -2.03 9.21 18.43
CA ASP A 208 -2.74 7.95 18.18
C ASP A 208 -3.36 7.38 19.47
N VAL A 209 -2.59 7.37 20.57
CA VAL A 209 -3.12 6.96 21.89
C VAL A 209 -4.31 7.83 22.31
N GLY A 210 -4.27 9.13 22.02
CA GLY A 210 -5.36 10.06 22.30
C GLY A 210 -6.61 9.88 21.42
N GLY A 211 -6.53 9.09 20.34
CA GLY A 211 -7.70 8.67 19.56
C GLY A 211 -8.55 7.60 20.26
N ARG A 212 -8.02 6.97 21.32
CA ARG A 212 -8.72 5.92 22.08
C ARG A 212 -9.75 6.52 23.05
N ARG A 213 -10.85 5.79 23.27
CA ARG A 213 -11.94 6.20 24.17
C ARG A 213 -11.40 6.50 25.58
N GLY A 214 -11.67 7.71 26.09
CA GLY A 214 -11.22 8.16 27.42
C GLY A 214 -9.83 8.81 27.48
N LEU A 215 -9.06 8.81 26.38
CA LEU A 215 -7.70 9.37 26.33
C LEU A 215 -7.56 10.65 25.50
N GLY A 216 -8.67 11.24 25.07
CA GLY A 216 -8.71 12.43 24.20
C GLY A 216 -7.95 13.66 24.73
N TRP A 217 -7.77 13.76 26.06
CA TRP A 217 -7.03 14.86 26.69
C TRP A 217 -5.52 14.85 26.33
N ILE A 218 -4.97 13.71 25.90
CA ILE A 218 -3.56 13.57 25.48
C ILE A 218 -3.34 14.16 24.08
N ALA A 219 -4.31 14.00 23.18
CA ALA A 219 -4.16 14.39 21.78
C ALA A 219 -3.99 15.92 21.60
N ALA A 220 -4.72 16.72 22.38
CA ALA A 220 -4.68 18.17 22.27
C ALA A 220 -3.28 18.78 22.55
N PRO A 221 -2.61 18.50 23.70
CA PRO A 221 -1.26 18.98 23.95
C PRO A 221 -0.23 18.36 22.98
N ALA A 222 -0.37 17.08 22.61
CA ALA A 222 0.53 16.47 21.63
C ALA A 222 0.47 17.17 20.26
N ARG A 223 -0.72 17.44 19.73
CA ARG A 223 -0.93 18.20 18.47
C ARG A 223 -0.43 19.64 18.57
N LEU A 224 -0.54 20.28 19.74
CA LEU A 224 0.00 21.61 19.95
C LEU A 224 1.54 21.59 19.85
N LEU A 225 2.20 20.68 20.56
CA LEU A 225 3.66 20.55 20.53
C LEU A 225 4.16 20.18 19.14
N LEU A 226 3.49 19.26 18.43
CA LEU A 226 3.80 18.92 17.04
C LEU A 226 3.71 20.15 16.12
N ARG A 227 2.66 20.97 16.26
CA ARG A 227 2.52 22.22 15.49
C ARG A 227 3.65 23.21 15.76
N LEU A 228 4.09 23.31 17.01
CA LEU A 228 5.22 24.17 17.40
C LEU A 228 6.56 23.64 16.87
N CYS A 229 6.73 22.32 16.78
CA CYS A 229 7.95 21.69 16.29
C CYS A 229 8.01 21.56 14.76
N ARG A 230 6.87 21.63 14.05
CA ARG A 230 6.75 21.25 12.63
C ARG A 230 7.80 21.89 11.71
N VAL A 231 7.99 23.20 11.81
CA VAL A 231 8.92 23.93 10.93
C VAL A 231 10.36 23.52 11.23
N ASP A 232 10.77 23.55 12.51
CA ASP A 232 12.13 23.19 12.90
C ASP A 232 12.42 21.72 12.63
N ALA A 233 11.47 20.81 12.82
CA ALA A 233 11.62 19.40 12.46
C ALA A 233 11.81 19.22 10.95
N ALA A 234 11.02 19.91 10.11
CA ALA A 234 11.17 19.83 8.65
C ALA A 234 12.51 20.43 8.16
N GLU A 235 12.95 21.54 8.75
CA GLU A 235 14.27 22.14 8.46
C GLU A 235 15.42 21.24 8.96
N MET A 236 15.26 20.59 10.11
CA MET A 236 16.21 19.61 10.64
C MET A 236 16.40 18.45 9.66
N GLU A 237 15.31 17.82 9.20
CA GLU A 237 15.38 16.71 8.25
C GLU A 237 15.96 17.13 6.90
N ARG A 238 15.60 18.31 6.38
CA ARG A 238 16.23 18.87 5.17
C ARG A 238 17.73 19.10 5.35
N GLY A 239 18.15 19.62 6.51
CA GLY A 239 19.56 19.78 6.84
C GLY A 239 20.31 18.45 6.94
N VAL A 240 19.69 17.41 7.52
CA VAL A 240 20.25 16.05 7.56
C VAL A 240 20.41 15.50 6.15
N ALA A 241 19.39 15.61 5.31
CA ALA A 241 19.43 15.14 3.92
C ALA A 241 20.49 15.89 3.11
N ALA A 242 20.62 17.20 3.28
CA ALA A 242 21.66 18.00 2.61
C ALA A 242 23.07 17.56 3.02
N ALA A 243 23.33 17.43 4.32
CA ALA A 243 24.63 16.98 4.84
C ALA A 243 24.97 15.55 4.41
N ALA A 244 23.97 14.67 4.32
CA ALA A 244 24.14 13.31 3.83
C ALA A 244 24.44 13.28 2.31
N SER A 245 23.73 14.09 1.52
CA SER A 245 23.95 14.24 0.08
C SER A 245 25.32 14.81 -0.26
N GLU A 246 25.77 15.84 0.48
CA GLU A 246 27.10 16.44 0.35
C GLU A 246 28.20 15.41 0.64
N ARG A 247 28.09 14.68 1.75
CA ARG A 247 29.04 13.60 2.09
C ARG A 247 29.08 12.50 1.02
N ALA A 248 27.95 12.19 0.40
CA ALA A 248 27.85 11.20 -0.65
C ALA A 248 28.27 11.70 -2.05
N GLN A 249 28.71 12.96 -2.22
CA GLN A 249 29.14 13.47 -3.53
C GLN A 249 30.37 12.72 -4.08
N GLY A 250 31.25 12.23 -3.22
CA GLY A 250 32.42 11.44 -3.61
C GLY A 250 32.11 10.03 -4.10
N VAL A 251 30.84 9.59 -4.02
CA VAL A 251 30.41 8.24 -4.38
C VAL A 251 29.50 8.30 -5.61
N ASP A 252 30.11 8.12 -6.78
CA ASP A 252 29.42 7.86 -8.06
C ASP A 252 28.27 8.81 -8.37
N TYR A 253 28.50 10.11 -8.10
CA TYR A 253 27.51 11.17 -8.27
C TYR A 253 26.88 11.19 -9.67
N GLY A 254 27.66 10.93 -10.72
CA GLY A 254 27.15 10.85 -12.10
C GLY A 254 26.15 9.70 -12.30
N LEU A 255 26.45 8.50 -11.78
CA LEU A 255 25.54 7.35 -11.83
C LEU A 255 24.29 7.59 -10.99
N ARG A 256 24.39 8.35 -9.89
CA ARG A 256 23.24 8.72 -9.07
C ARG A 256 22.21 9.54 -9.84
N ILE A 257 22.66 10.53 -10.63
CA ILE A 257 21.75 11.36 -11.44
C ILE A 257 20.99 10.48 -12.44
N VAL A 258 21.72 9.63 -13.18
CA VAL A 258 21.12 8.71 -14.15
C VAL A 258 20.13 7.76 -13.47
N ALA A 259 20.50 7.17 -12.33
CA ALA A 259 19.62 6.28 -11.60
C ALA A 259 18.34 6.99 -11.11
N GLN A 260 18.44 8.23 -10.63
CA GLN A 260 17.32 9.02 -10.15
C GLN A 260 16.35 9.43 -11.28
N GLU A 261 16.86 9.75 -12.47
CA GLU A 261 16.01 10.02 -13.64
C GLU A 261 15.13 8.82 -14.01
N GLN A 262 15.61 7.60 -13.74
CA GLN A 262 14.88 6.37 -14.02
C GLN A 262 13.89 5.97 -12.93
N VAL A 263 13.95 6.57 -11.73
CA VAL A 263 13.02 6.24 -10.63
C VAL A 263 11.58 6.57 -11.01
N GLY A 264 11.34 7.67 -11.76
CA GLY A 264 10.01 8.00 -12.25
C GLY A 264 9.42 6.93 -13.18
N LEU A 265 10.26 6.39 -14.07
CA LEU A 265 9.88 5.27 -14.95
C LEU A 265 9.61 4.00 -14.13
N ALA A 266 10.46 3.71 -13.15
CA ALA A 266 10.31 2.59 -12.23
C ALA A 266 8.98 2.65 -11.47
N TYR A 267 8.61 3.80 -10.94
CA TYR A 267 7.32 4.02 -10.28
C TYR A 267 6.14 3.79 -11.22
N ALA A 268 6.21 4.28 -12.47
CA ALA A 268 5.15 4.05 -13.45
C ALA A 268 5.00 2.56 -13.82
N GLY A 269 6.12 1.85 -13.97
CA GLY A 269 6.12 0.40 -14.20
C GLY A 269 5.58 -0.38 -13.00
N TRP A 270 6.02 -0.03 -11.79
CA TRP A 270 5.55 -0.63 -10.53
C TRP A 270 4.05 -0.42 -10.33
N ASP A 271 3.56 0.80 -10.50
CA ASP A 271 2.12 1.11 -10.37
C ASP A 271 1.27 0.30 -11.36
N ARG A 272 1.70 0.22 -12.63
CA ARG A 272 1.02 -0.61 -13.62
C ARG A 272 1.06 -2.09 -13.26
N LEU A 273 2.19 -2.59 -12.78
CA LEU A 273 2.30 -3.98 -12.33
C LEU A 273 1.34 -4.25 -11.16
N LEU A 274 1.30 -3.38 -10.15
CA LEU A 274 0.40 -3.53 -9.01
C LEU A 274 -1.07 -3.47 -9.43
N THR A 275 -1.44 -2.49 -10.26
CA THR A 275 -2.84 -2.20 -10.60
C THR A 275 -3.39 -3.11 -11.71
N ARG A 276 -2.58 -3.48 -12.70
CA ARG A 276 -3.01 -4.24 -13.89
C ARG A 276 -2.71 -5.73 -13.81
N VAL A 277 -1.73 -6.13 -12.99
CA VAL A 277 -1.29 -7.53 -12.90
C VAL A 277 -1.51 -8.09 -11.49
N ALA A 278 -0.89 -7.52 -10.45
CA ALA A 278 -0.97 -8.09 -9.11
C ALA A 278 -2.41 -8.05 -8.53
N LEU A 279 -3.12 -6.92 -8.68
CA LEU A 279 -4.46 -6.74 -8.13
C LEU A 279 -5.49 -7.77 -8.64
N PRO A 280 -5.57 -8.09 -9.95
CA PRO A 280 -6.38 -9.22 -10.43
C PRO A 280 -6.09 -10.54 -9.70
N ALA A 281 -4.81 -10.92 -9.56
CA ALA A 281 -4.43 -12.16 -8.87
C ALA A 281 -4.89 -12.13 -7.40
N TRP A 282 -4.63 -11.02 -6.69
CA TRP A 282 -4.99 -10.87 -5.28
C TRP A 282 -6.49 -11.02 -5.04
N ARG A 283 -7.33 -10.42 -5.90
CA ARG A 283 -8.79 -10.56 -5.81
C ARG A 283 -9.28 -12.00 -6.00
N MET A 284 -8.48 -12.87 -6.62
CA MET A 284 -8.77 -14.29 -6.82
C MET A 284 -8.14 -15.21 -5.77
N GLY A 285 -7.58 -14.66 -4.68
CA GLY A 285 -6.91 -15.45 -3.66
C GLY A 285 -5.56 -16.00 -4.13
N ARG A 286 -4.95 -15.37 -5.13
CA ARG A 286 -3.63 -15.71 -5.67
C ARG A 286 -2.68 -14.53 -5.51
N TRP A 287 -1.39 -14.77 -5.54
CA TRP A 287 -0.40 -13.69 -5.52
C TRP A 287 0.83 -14.08 -6.35
N PRO A 288 1.39 -13.17 -7.18
CA PRO A 288 2.56 -13.52 -7.99
C PRO A 288 3.76 -13.81 -7.10
N ALA A 289 4.39 -14.98 -7.22
CA ALA A 289 5.51 -15.35 -6.35
C ALA A 289 6.75 -14.47 -6.56
N HIS A 290 6.92 -13.93 -7.77
CA HIS A 290 8.10 -13.17 -8.18
C HIS A 290 7.71 -11.78 -8.69
N LEU A 291 7.11 -10.97 -7.81
CA LEU A 291 6.57 -9.66 -8.15
C LEU A 291 7.67 -8.68 -8.60
N ASP A 292 8.79 -8.63 -7.89
CA ASP A 292 9.91 -7.76 -8.24
C ASP A 292 10.57 -8.16 -9.57
N ALA A 293 10.63 -9.46 -9.87
CA ALA A 293 11.03 -9.93 -11.21
C ALA A 293 10.07 -9.45 -12.32
N GLY A 294 8.77 -9.31 -12.01
CA GLY A 294 7.78 -8.74 -12.92
C GLY A 294 8.04 -7.28 -13.29
N VAL A 295 8.68 -6.51 -12.40
CA VAL A 295 9.03 -5.10 -12.62
C VAL A 295 9.98 -4.94 -13.80
N VAL A 296 10.98 -5.81 -13.90
CA VAL A 296 11.95 -5.78 -15.01
C VAL A 296 11.25 -5.96 -16.34
N SER A 297 10.27 -6.87 -16.38
CA SER A 297 9.48 -7.14 -17.59
C SER A 297 8.58 -5.95 -17.93
N ALA A 298 7.93 -5.34 -16.93
CA ALA A 298 7.14 -4.12 -17.11
C ALA A 298 7.97 -2.94 -17.63
N LEU A 299 9.16 -2.71 -17.06
CA LEU A 299 10.05 -1.63 -17.50
C LEU A 299 10.61 -1.87 -18.90
N THR A 300 10.92 -3.12 -19.25
CA THR A 300 11.35 -3.48 -20.60
C THR A 300 10.25 -3.20 -21.62
N GLU A 301 9.00 -3.53 -21.29
CA GLU A 301 7.84 -3.22 -22.14
C GLU A 301 7.61 -1.71 -22.27
N LEU A 302 7.72 -0.96 -21.16
CA LEU A 302 7.53 0.50 -21.13
C LEU A 302 8.60 1.23 -21.95
N SER A 303 9.86 0.82 -21.77
CA SER A 303 10.98 1.33 -22.56
C SER A 303 10.78 1.11 -24.06
N ARG A 304 10.24 -0.06 -24.47
CA ARG A 304 9.96 -0.36 -25.88
C ARG A 304 8.86 0.51 -26.47
N ARG A 305 7.77 0.74 -25.72
CA ARG A 305 6.60 1.50 -26.21
C ARG A 305 6.86 2.98 -26.30
N ASP A 306 7.42 3.54 -25.25
CA ASP A 306 7.53 5.00 -25.14
C ASP A 306 8.87 5.52 -25.70
N ARG A 307 9.76 4.63 -26.17
CA ARG A 307 11.13 4.94 -26.61
C ARG A 307 11.89 5.78 -25.56
N LEU A 308 11.53 5.64 -24.29
CA LEU A 308 11.96 6.54 -23.20
C LEU A 308 13.41 6.31 -22.75
N ALA A 309 14.10 5.28 -23.25
CA ALA A 309 15.45 5.01 -22.82
C ALA A 309 16.29 4.36 -23.94
N ASP A 310 16.96 5.20 -24.72
CA ASP A 310 18.13 4.76 -25.48
C ASP A 310 19.14 4.14 -24.50
N GLY A 311 19.35 2.82 -24.57
CA GLY A 311 20.34 2.10 -23.75
C GLY A 311 19.82 1.33 -22.52
N PHE A 312 18.50 1.29 -22.24
CA PHE A 312 17.97 0.43 -21.15
C PHE A 312 18.24 -1.07 -21.41
N THR A 313 18.10 -1.49 -22.67
CA THR A 313 18.37 -2.88 -23.07
C THR A 313 19.85 -3.24 -23.01
N SER A 314 20.77 -2.32 -23.32
CA SER A 314 22.20 -2.55 -23.12
C SER A 314 22.59 -2.64 -21.64
N ARG A 315 21.89 -1.89 -20.77
CA ARG A 315 22.07 -1.95 -19.30
C ARG A 315 21.62 -3.30 -18.71
N LEU A 316 20.65 -3.98 -19.32
CA LEU A 316 20.19 -5.30 -18.87
C LEU A 316 21.29 -6.38 -18.84
N GLY A 317 22.38 -6.21 -19.61
CA GLY A 317 23.52 -7.13 -19.62
C GLY A 317 24.51 -6.95 -18.46
N GLU A 318 24.42 -5.87 -17.69
CA GLU A 318 25.26 -5.63 -16.51
C GLU A 318 24.69 -6.37 -15.28
N ARG A 319 25.55 -6.70 -14.31
CA ARG A 319 25.18 -7.44 -13.08
C ARG A 319 24.02 -6.74 -12.35
N PRO A 320 22.81 -7.34 -12.26
CA PRO A 320 21.70 -6.76 -11.51
C PRO A 320 22.00 -6.79 -10.01
N ALA A 321 21.34 -5.88 -9.26
CA ALA A 321 21.54 -5.80 -7.82
C ALA A 321 20.98 -7.01 -7.04
N CYS A 322 20.03 -7.76 -7.60
CA CYS A 322 19.48 -8.97 -6.98
C CYS A 322 20.51 -10.10 -6.91
N ASP A 323 21.58 -10.06 -7.71
CA ASP A 323 22.74 -10.96 -7.60
C ASP A 323 23.56 -10.74 -6.32
N LEU A 324 23.26 -9.71 -5.52
CA LEU A 324 23.84 -9.50 -4.19
C LEU A 324 23.14 -10.37 -3.11
N LEU A 325 22.09 -11.09 -3.48
CA LEU A 325 21.30 -11.99 -2.63
C LEU A 325 21.67 -13.45 -2.91
N GLU A 326 21.69 -14.30 -1.88
CA GLU A 326 21.93 -15.74 -2.02
C GLU A 326 20.72 -16.47 -2.64
N GLN A 327 19.51 -16.03 -2.27
CA GLN A 327 18.25 -16.63 -2.71
C GLN A 327 17.27 -15.54 -3.15
N PRO A 328 17.51 -14.88 -4.30
CA PRO A 328 16.68 -13.76 -4.74
C PRO A 328 15.20 -14.15 -4.87
N GLY A 329 14.89 -15.36 -5.34
CA GLY A 329 13.51 -15.85 -5.47
C GLY A 329 12.74 -15.90 -4.14
N ALA A 330 13.37 -16.36 -3.06
CA ALA A 330 12.74 -16.42 -1.73
C ALA A 330 12.55 -15.01 -1.12
N VAL A 331 13.46 -14.08 -1.45
CA VAL A 331 13.35 -12.68 -1.02
C VAL A 331 12.21 -11.97 -1.76
N ASP A 332 12.09 -12.18 -3.08
CA ASP A 332 10.97 -11.68 -3.89
C ASP A 332 9.63 -12.23 -3.38
N GLU A 333 9.60 -13.53 -3.07
CA GLU A 333 8.42 -14.19 -2.52
C GLU A 333 7.92 -13.51 -1.23
N ALA A 334 8.85 -13.25 -0.30
CA ALA A 334 8.55 -12.54 0.94
C ALA A 334 8.12 -11.09 0.70
N ALA A 335 8.76 -10.38 -0.23
CA ALA A 335 8.41 -9.01 -0.60
C ALA A 335 7.03 -8.93 -1.26
N SER A 336 6.69 -9.90 -2.11
CA SER A 336 5.40 -10.01 -2.78
C SER A 336 4.25 -10.28 -1.80
N LEU A 337 4.45 -11.18 -0.83
CA LEU A 337 3.47 -11.38 0.26
C LEU A 337 3.28 -10.11 1.08
N LEU A 338 4.36 -9.39 1.39
CA LEU A 338 4.28 -8.10 2.07
C LEU A 338 3.54 -7.06 1.21
N ALA A 339 3.77 -7.04 -0.11
CA ALA A 339 3.08 -6.15 -1.04
C ALA A 339 1.58 -6.42 -1.03
N ALA A 340 1.16 -7.69 -1.13
CA ALA A 340 -0.24 -8.06 -1.07
C ALA A 340 -0.88 -7.67 0.26
N ARG A 341 -0.14 -7.79 1.37
CA ARG A 341 -0.61 -7.35 2.68
C ARG A 341 -0.81 -5.83 2.74
N LEU A 342 0.19 -5.06 2.29
CA LEU A 342 0.18 -3.59 2.37
C LEU A 342 -0.79 -2.94 1.40
N PHE A 343 -0.93 -3.49 0.19
CA PHE A 343 -1.71 -2.87 -0.89
C PHE A 343 -3.10 -3.50 -1.10
N HIS A 344 -3.33 -4.72 -0.62
CA HIS A 344 -4.61 -5.42 -0.77
C HIS A 344 -5.23 -5.90 0.56
N GLY A 345 -4.47 -5.92 1.66
CA GLY A 345 -4.93 -6.53 2.92
C GLY A 345 -4.93 -8.06 2.88
N GLY A 346 -4.09 -8.65 2.02
CA GLY A 346 -3.89 -10.09 1.96
C GLY A 346 -3.35 -10.67 3.28
N PRO A 347 -3.51 -11.99 3.52
CA PRO A 347 -2.97 -12.64 4.71
C PRO A 347 -1.44 -12.59 4.72
N ALA A 348 -0.84 -12.68 5.91
CA ALA A 348 0.61 -12.58 6.11
C ALA A 348 1.39 -13.81 5.62
N GLY A 349 0.72 -14.90 5.24
CA GLY A 349 1.35 -16.13 4.81
C GLY A 349 0.47 -16.93 3.86
N THR A 350 1.05 -17.96 3.27
CA THR A 350 0.38 -18.85 2.31
C THR A 350 -0.69 -19.71 2.97
N GLY A 351 -1.70 -20.10 2.19
CA GLY A 351 -2.76 -20.98 2.64
C GLY A 351 -3.60 -21.54 1.49
N PRO A 352 -4.57 -22.43 1.77
CA PRO A 352 -5.38 -23.07 0.72
C PRO A 352 -6.18 -22.10 -0.15
N GLN A 353 -6.56 -20.95 0.41
CA GLN A 353 -7.29 -19.88 -0.27
C GLN A 353 -6.39 -18.69 -0.64
N TRP A 354 -5.07 -18.82 -0.41
CA TRP A 354 -4.07 -17.79 -0.67
C TRP A 354 -2.77 -18.44 -1.16
N SER A 355 -2.69 -18.70 -2.45
CA SER A 355 -1.61 -19.49 -3.05
C SER A 355 -0.76 -18.69 -4.04
N PRO A 356 0.54 -18.99 -4.15
CA PRO A 356 1.40 -18.35 -5.14
C PRO A 356 0.95 -18.68 -6.57
N VAL A 357 1.28 -17.81 -7.50
CA VAL A 357 1.19 -18.06 -8.94
C VAL A 357 2.51 -17.69 -9.62
N GLU A 358 3.01 -18.61 -10.44
CA GLU A 358 4.19 -18.39 -11.28
C GLU A 358 3.82 -17.64 -12.56
N TRP A 359 4.75 -16.87 -13.11
CA TRP A 359 4.47 -16.08 -14.31
C TRP A 359 4.06 -16.92 -15.52
N ALA A 360 4.60 -18.13 -15.65
CA ALA A 360 4.23 -19.06 -16.72
C ALA A 360 2.77 -19.56 -16.59
N ALA A 361 2.27 -19.71 -15.37
CA ALA A 361 0.91 -20.16 -15.08
C ALA A 361 -0.11 -19.01 -14.99
N TYR A 362 0.37 -17.77 -14.88
CA TYR A 362 -0.47 -16.58 -14.68
C TYR A 362 -1.59 -16.43 -15.73
N PRO A 363 -1.37 -16.61 -17.04
CA PRO A 363 -2.45 -16.48 -18.03
C PRO A 363 -3.60 -17.48 -17.79
N GLU A 364 -3.29 -18.71 -17.41
CA GLU A 364 -4.30 -19.76 -17.20
C GLU A 364 -4.96 -19.62 -15.82
N GLU A 365 -4.18 -19.44 -14.76
CA GLU A 365 -4.69 -19.44 -13.39
C GLU A 365 -5.36 -18.13 -12.98
N VAL A 366 -5.00 -17.02 -13.62
CA VAL A 366 -5.49 -15.67 -13.30
C VAL A 366 -6.31 -15.09 -14.44
N VAL A 367 -5.75 -15.00 -15.66
CA VAL A 367 -6.43 -14.28 -16.76
C VAL A 367 -7.68 -15.02 -17.23
N ASP A 368 -7.60 -16.31 -17.58
CA ASP A 368 -8.76 -17.10 -18.01
C ASP A 368 -9.82 -17.16 -16.90
N ARG A 369 -9.41 -17.44 -15.67
CA ARG A 369 -10.30 -17.50 -14.51
C ARG A 369 -11.02 -16.18 -14.24
N LYS A 370 -10.30 -15.05 -14.38
CA LYS A 370 -10.88 -13.71 -14.26
C LYS A 370 -12.00 -13.53 -15.29
N TRP A 371 -11.70 -13.81 -16.56
CA TRP A 371 -12.66 -13.64 -17.64
C TRP A 371 -13.89 -14.53 -17.45
N ARG A 372 -13.71 -15.81 -17.10
CA ARG A 372 -14.85 -16.71 -16.85
C ARG A 372 -15.70 -16.25 -15.66
N THR A 373 -15.07 -15.75 -14.60
CA THR A 373 -15.78 -15.20 -13.43
C THR A 373 -16.57 -13.94 -13.78
N GLU A 374 -15.99 -13.02 -14.55
CA GLU A 374 -16.68 -11.80 -15.01
C GLU A 374 -17.82 -12.13 -15.99
N ALA A 375 -17.61 -13.06 -16.92
CA ALA A 375 -18.64 -13.53 -17.83
C ALA A 375 -19.80 -14.25 -17.10
N ALA A 376 -19.50 -15.02 -16.05
CA ALA A 376 -20.53 -15.63 -15.18
C ALA A 376 -21.36 -14.60 -14.42
N ARG A 377 -20.72 -13.54 -13.91
CA ARG A 377 -21.43 -12.42 -13.27
C ARG A 377 -22.35 -11.71 -14.25
N LEU A 378 -21.88 -11.47 -15.47
CA LEU A 378 -22.66 -10.85 -16.54
C LEU A 378 -23.95 -11.63 -16.81
N HIS A 379 -23.83 -12.94 -16.99
CA HIS A 379 -24.99 -13.80 -17.23
C HIS A 379 -25.92 -13.90 -16.02
N THR A 380 -25.38 -13.99 -14.80
CA THR A 380 -26.19 -14.00 -13.57
C THR A 380 -26.99 -12.70 -13.43
N ALA A 381 -26.38 -11.55 -13.73
CA ALA A 381 -27.06 -10.26 -13.71
C ALA A 381 -28.14 -10.16 -14.80
N LEU A 382 -27.85 -10.67 -16.01
CA LEU A 382 -28.79 -10.73 -17.11
C LEU A 382 -30.00 -11.64 -16.80
N ASP A 383 -29.76 -12.82 -16.21
CA ASP A 383 -30.80 -13.73 -15.75
C ASP A 383 -31.72 -13.05 -14.73
N ALA A 384 -31.14 -12.34 -13.76
CA ALA A 384 -31.90 -11.62 -12.74
C ALA A 384 -32.78 -10.49 -13.30
N LEU A 385 -32.39 -9.88 -14.43
CA LEU A 385 -33.16 -8.82 -15.10
C LEU A 385 -34.21 -9.37 -16.08
N THR A 386 -34.02 -10.58 -16.58
CA THR A 386 -34.92 -11.21 -17.56
C THR A 386 -35.99 -12.12 -16.94
N VAL A 387 -35.83 -12.55 -15.68
CA VAL A 387 -36.87 -13.25 -14.93
C VAL A 387 -37.89 -12.25 -14.36
N PRO A 388 -39.20 -12.35 -14.68
CA PRO A 388 -40.22 -11.51 -14.06
C PRO A 388 -40.23 -11.72 -12.54
N ALA A 389 -40.18 -10.65 -11.75
CA ALA A 389 -40.35 -10.74 -10.31
C ALA A 389 -41.73 -11.36 -10.00
N ALA A 390 -41.74 -12.58 -9.47
CA ALA A 390 -42.98 -13.17 -8.96
C ALA A 390 -43.51 -12.29 -7.82
N PRO A 391 -44.82 -11.93 -7.80
CA PRO A 391 -45.37 -11.19 -6.68
C PRO A 391 -45.23 -12.02 -5.40
N PRO A 392 -44.97 -11.38 -4.23
CA PRO A 392 -44.83 -12.12 -2.98
C PRO A 392 -46.13 -12.85 -2.69
N ALA A 393 -46.05 -14.18 -2.60
CA ALA A 393 -47.18 -15.02 -2.22
C ALA A 393 -47.64 -14.64 -0.80
N PRO A 394 -48.94 -14.41 -0.56
CA PRO A 394 -49.43 -14.20 0.79
C PRO A 394 -49.29 -15.48 1.61
N SER A 395 -48.69 -15.34 2.79
CA SER A 395 -48.51 -16.37 3.80
C SER A 395 -49.83 -17.08 4.15
N ALA A 396 -49.75 -18.41 4.24
CA ALA A 396 -50.85 -19.32 4.46
C ALA A 396 -51.64 -19.08 5.76
N SER A 397 -52.94 -19.41 5.73
CA SER A 397 -53.62 -20.00 6.89
C SER A 397 -54.51 -21.16 6.43
N ALA A 398 -54.50 -22.22 7.25
CA ALA A 398 -55.01 -23.56 6.97
C ALA A 398 -56.55 -23.67 7.03
N SER A 399 -57.14 -24.63 6.29
CA SER A 399 -57.68 -25.92 6.79
C SER A 399 -58.75 -26.56 5.86
N ALA A 400 -58.53 -27.86 5.58
CA ALA A 400 -59.50 -28.97 5.41
C ALA A 400 -60.37 -29.17 4.13
N SER A 401 -59.99 -30.23 3.39
CA SER A 401 -60.79 -31.43 3.01
C SER A 401 -61.92 -31.35 1.95
N ALA A 402 -61.67 -31.87 0.74
CA ALA A 402 -62.15 -33.20 0.25
C ALA A 402 -62.34 -33.29 -1.29
N SER A 403 -61.85 -34.43 -1.84
CA SER A 403 -62.36 -35.17 -3.01
C SER A 403 -62.10 -34.72 -4.45
N ALA A 404 -61.12 -35.41 -5.06
CA ALA A 404 -61.15 -36.11 -6.36
C ALA A 404 -61.60 -35.38 -7.64
N ALA A 405 -60.65 -35.17 -8.56
CA ALA A 405 -60.69 -35.79 -9.89
C ALA A 405 -59.33 -35.65 -10.60
N PHE A 406 -58.89 -36.76 -11.16
CA PHE A 406 -57.70 -36.96 -11.99
C PHE A 406 -57.82 -36.17 -13.30
N ALA A 407 -56.90 -35.23 -13.55
CA ALA A 407 -56.71 -34.61 -14.86
C ALA A 407 -55.20 -34.54 -15.16
N PRO A 408 -54.73 -35.00 -16.33
CA PRO A 408 -53.31 -35.07 -16.62
C PRO A 408 -52.74 -33.65 -16.76
N ALA A 409 -51.55 -33.46 -16.18
CA ALA A 409 -50.76 -32.24 -16.34
C ALA A 409 -50.58 -31.92 -17.84
N PRO A 410 -50.81 -30.68 -18.28
CA PRO A 410 -50.22 -30.26 -19.54
C PRO A 410 -48.71 -30.26 -19.31
N ALA A 411 -48.00 -31.03 -20.14
CA ALA A 411 -46.56 -30.97 -20.24
C ALA A 411 -46.11 -29.50 -20.34
N PRO A 412 -44.99 -29.10 -19.73
CA PRO A 412 -44.40 -27.81 -20.06
C PRO A 412 -44.11 -27.83 -21.54
N THR A 413 -44.89 -27.06 -22.29
CA THR A 413 -44.57 -26.69 -23.66
C THR A 413 -43.14 -26.18 -23.65
N ALA A 414 -42.29 -26.92 -24.35
CA ALA A 414 -40.91 -26.59 -24.62
C ALA A 414 -40.83 -25.10 -24.99
N VAL A 415 -40.21 -24.32 -24.12
CA VAL A 415 -39.58 -23.08 -24.53
C VAL A 415 -38.27 -23.52 -25.19
N ASP A 416 -38.34 -23.74 -26.50
CA ASP A 416 -37.19 -24.08 -27.31
C ASP A 416 -36.15 -22.95 -27.23
N GLY A 417 -34.94 -23.28 -26.76
CA GLY A 417 -33.78 -23.10 -27.65
C GLY A 417 -32.70 -22.05 -27.35
N PHE A 418 -32.45 -21.55 -26.13
CA PHE A 418 -31.21 -20.78 -25.82
C PHE A 418 -30.75 -20.92 -24.34
N ALA A 419 -30.72 -22.13 -23.80
CA ALA A 419 -30.52 -22.35 -22.35
C ALA A 419 -29.05 -22.28 -21.84
N GLY A 420 -28.15 -21.59 -22.55
CA GLY A 420 -26.74 -21.48 -22.17
C GLY A 420 -26.23 -20.05 -22.14
N PRO A 421 -25.10 -19.78 -21.47
CA PRO A 421 -24.43 -18.48 -21.51
C PRO A 421 -23.82 -18.24 -22.90
N THR A 422 -24.58 -17.58 -23.79
CA THR A 422 -24.15 -17.25 -25.15
C THR A 422 -23.90 -15.75 -25.30
N LEU A 423 -22.90 -15.37 -26.09
CA LEU A 423 -22.61 -13.97 -26.40
C LEU A 423 -23.79 -13.31 -27.15
N GLU A 424 -24.49 -14.06 -28.00
CA GLU A 424 -25.67 -13.56 -28.73
C GLU A 424 -26.78 -13.05 -27.81
N ARG A 425 -26.95 -13.67 -26.64
CA ARG A 425 -27.93 -13.23 -25.64
C ARG A 425 -27.55 -11.88 -25.01
N VAL A 426 -26.26 -11.66 -24.78
CA VAL A 426 -25.75 -10.38 -24.29
C VAL A 426 -25.93 -9.30 -25.35
N LEU A 427 -25.55 -9.58 -26.60
CA LEU A 427 -25.75 -8.68 -27.73
C LEU A 427 -27.23 -8.30 -27.87
N GLY A 428 -28.13 -9.29 -27.95
CA GLY A 428 -29.56 -9.05 -28.12
C GLY A 428 -30.19 -8.22 -27.00
N TYR A 429 -29.72 -8.39 -25.75
CA TYR A 429 -30.21 -7.58 -24.63
C TYR A 429 -29.74 -6.12 -24.70
N LEU A 430 -28.47 -5.90 -25.05
CA LEU A 430 -27.90 -4.55 -25.15
C LEU A 430 -28.42 -3.76 -26.35
N THR A 431 -28.84 -4.45 -27.41
CA THR A 431 -29.35 -3.86 -28.64
C THR A 431 -30.87 -3.78 -28.70
N ASP A 432 -31.60 -4.14 -27.63
CA ASP A 432 -33.06 -4.19 -27.64
C ASP A 432 -33.65 -2.79 -27.90
N PRO A 433 -34.33 -2.57 -29.04
CA PRO A 433 -34.89 -1.27 -29.41
C PRO A 433 -35.99 -0.80 -28.45
N ALA A 434 -36.62 -1.72 -27.70
CA ALA A 434 -37.60 -1.37 -26.67
C ALA A 434 -36.96 -0.68 -25.44
N GLY A 435 -35.64 -0.77 -25.29
CA GLY A 435 -34.87 -0.33 -24.13
C GLY A 435 -33.81 0.73 -24.40
N ALA A 436 -33.93 1.53 -25.48
CA ALA A 436 -33.01 2.60 -25.93
C ALA A 436 -32.11 3.20 -24.82
N GLY A 437 -30.92 2.61 -24.60
CA GLY A 437 -29.93 2.99 -23.57
C GLY A 437 -30.23 2.54 -22.13
N ALA A 438 -31.50 2.40 -21.74
CA ALA A 438 -31.93 1.99 -20.40
C ALA A 438 -31.55 0.54 -20.04
N ALA A 439 -31.51 -0.37 -21.01
CA ALA A 439 -31.14 -1.77 -20.79
C ALA A 439 -29.68 -1.91 -20.33
N GLY A 440 -28.75 -1.24 -21.01
CA GLY A 440 -27.33 -1.20 -20.64
C GLY A 440 -27.12 -0.57 -19.27
N GLU A 441 -27.82 0.52 -18.95
CA GLU A 441 -27.75 1.17 -17.63
C GLU A 441 -28.30 0.29 -16.50
N ALA A 442 -29.39 -0.45 -16.73
CA ALA A 442 -29.93 -1.39 -15.75
C ALA A 442 -28.95 -2.53 -15.45
N LEU A 443 -28.31 -3.10 -16.49
CA LEU A 443 -27.31 -4.16 -16.33
C LEU A 443 -26.04 -3.64 -15.65
N ALA A 444 -25.55 -2.46 -16.06
CA ALA A 444 -24.42 -1.77 -15.42
C ALA A 444 -24.68 -1.47 -13.93
N GLY A 445 -25.88 -0.98 -13.59
CA GLY A 445 -26.29 -0.72 -12.21
C GLY A 445 -26.38 -1.99 -11.37
N ARG A 446 -26.89 -3.08 -11.96
CA ARG A 446 -26.96 -4.38 -11.29
C ARG A 446 -25.58 -4.94 -10.99
N LEU A 447 -24.70 -4.98 -11.99
CA LEU A 447 -23.32 -5.44 -11.84
C LEU A 447 -22.56 -4.63 -10.78
N SER A 448 -22.70 -3.30 -10.82
CA SER A 448 -22.11 -2.41 -9.80
C SER A 448 -22.61 -2.74 -8.40
N GLY A 449 -23.92 -3.00 -8.24
CA GLY A 449 -24.54 -3.36 -6.97
C GLY A 449 -24.13 -4.75 -6.46
N ASP A 450 -23.98 -5.73 -7.35
CA ASP A 450 -23.49 -7.07 -7.04
C ASP A 450 -22.03 -7.02 -6.56
N LEU A 451 -21.14 -6.32 -7.29
CA LEU A 451 -19.75 -6.13 -6.91
C LEU A 451 -19.60 -5.40 -5.56
N ALA A 452 -20.34 -4.32 -5.36
CA ALA A 452 -20.29 -3.58 -4.09
C ALA A 452 -20.79 -4.42 -2.90
N ARG A 453 -21.70 -5.37 -3.11
CA ARG A 453 -22.14 -6.31 -2.06
C ARG A 453 -21.04 -7.31 -1.73
N GLU A 454 -20.38 -7.84 -2.75
CA GLU A 454 -19.28 -8.79 -2.55
C GLU A 454 -18.05 -8.17 -1.91
N GLU A 455 -17.67 -6.95 -2.31
CA GLU A 455 -16.57 -6.22 -1.67
C GLU A 455 -16.84 -6.00 -0.17
N ARG A 456 -18.09 -5.67 0.19
CA ARG A 456 -18.51 -5.56 1.60
C ARG A 456 -18.46 -6.91 2.33
N ALA A 457 -18.88 -7.99 1.68
CA ALA A 457 -18.85 -9.33 2.26
C ALA A 457 -17.41 -9.83 2.45
N ALA A 458 -16.53 -9.59 1.48
CA ALA A 458 -15.10 -9.90 1.56
C ALA A 458 -14.42 -9.09 2.68
N GLY A 459 -14.72 -7.80 2.80
CA GLY A 459 -14.21 -6.96 3.90
C GLY A 459 -14.73 -7.38 5.29
N ALA A 460 -15.93 -7.98 5.38
CA ALA A 460 -16.48 -8.50 6.63
C ALA A 460 -15.98 -9.90 7.00
N ALA A 461 -15.60 -10.73 6.00
CA ALA A 461 -15.07 -12.08 6.18
C ALA A 461 -13.56 -12.10 6.51
N GLN A 462 -12.84 -11.01 6.22
CA GLN A 462 -11.50 -10.82 6.75
C GLN A 462 -11.59 -10.79 8.29
N PRO A 463 -10.75 -11.56 9.01
CA PRO A 463 -10.77 -11.56 10.46
C PRO A 463 -10.62 -10.11 10.91
N SER A 464 -11.62 -9.61 11.64
CA SER A 464 -11.62 -8.26 12.14
C SER A 464 -10.23 -7.94 12.70
N ALA A 465 -9.68 -6.80 12.29
CA ALA A 465 -8.52 -6.15 12.88
C ALA A 465 -8.68 -5.90 14.40
N GLY A 466 -9.65 -6.51 15.10
CA GLY A 466 -9.84 -6.51 16.54
C GLY A 466 -8.71 -7.19 17.33
N LYS A 467 -7.71 -7.78 16.67
CA LYS A 467 -6.43 -8.17 17.30
C LYS A 467 -5.19 -7.48 16.70
N ALA A 468 -5.31 -6.74 15.60
CA ALA A 468 -4.21 -5.97 15.04
C ALA A 468 -3.98 -4.72 15.91
N ARG A 469 -2.99 -4.79 16.80
CA ARG A 469 -2.49 -3.63 17.55
C ARG A 469 -1.31 -3.04 16.79
N GLY A 470 -1.35 -1.74 16.48
CA GLY A 470 -0.21 -1.01 15.92
C GLY A 470 -0.07 -1.15 14.39
N ALA A 471 1.17 -1.27 13.90
CA ALA A 471 1.59 -1.23 12.49
C ALA A 471 0.83 -2.18 11.52
N ASP A 472 0.01 -3.08 12.05
CA ASP A 472 -0.81 -4.03 11.30
C ASP A 472 -2.14 -3.43 10.79
N ALA A 473 -2.58 -2.29 11.32
CA ALA A 473 -3.79 -1.60 10.89
C ALA A 473 -3.44 -0.47 9.88
N VAL A 474 -2.95 -0.85 8.70
CA VAL A 474 -2.73 0.10 7.61
C VAL A 474 -4.08 0.46 6.98
N PRO A 475 -4.49 1.74 6.94
CA PRO A 475 -5.67 2.12 6.18
C PRO A 475 -5.40 1.84 4.70
N LEU A 476 -6.07 0.82 4.17
CA LEU A 476 -5.96 0.45 2.76
C LEU A 476 -6.70 1.49 1.93
N PHE A 477 -5.98 2.16 1.04
CA PHE A 477 -6.57 2.96 -0.02
C PHE A 477 -6.77 2.07 -1.24
N PRO A 478 -7.91 2.16 -1.94
CA PRO A 478 -8.12 1.37 -3.14
C PRO A 478 -7.08 1.77 -4.19
N LEU A 479 -6.34 0.79 -4.70
CA LEU A 479 -5.32 0.97 -5.75
C LEU A 479 -5.91 1.51 -7.06
N GLN A 480 -7.21 1.39 -7.26
CA GLN A 480 -7.91 1.90 -8.43
C GLN A 480 -9.02 2.85 -8.00
N PRO A 481 -9.23 3.97 -8.72
CA PRO A 481 -10.40 4.80 -8.52
C PRO A 481 -11.69 4.01 -8.79
N PRO A 482 -12.82 4.38 -8.18
CA PRO A 482 -14.09 3.75 -8.46
C PRO A 482 -14.44 3.89 -9.95
N ARG A 483 -14.67 2.76 -10.62
CA ARG A 483 -15.05 2.70 -12.03
C ARG A 483 -16.53 3.04 -12.20
N SER A 484 -16.89 3.63 -13.33
CA SER A 484 -18.31 3.84 -13.64
C SER A 484 -18.99 2.50 -13.91
N GLY A 485 -20.32 2.44 -13.77
CA GLY A 485 -21.07 1.23 -14.09
C GLY A 485 -20.91 0.80 -15.56
N ARG A 486 -20.73 1.77 -16.47
CA ARG A 486 -20.51 1.50 -17.90
C ARG A 486 -19.12 0.90 -18.16
N ASP A 487 -18.08 1.39 -17.48
CA ASP A 487 -16.75 0.78 -17.56
C ASP A 487 -16.78 -0.68 -17.08
N LEU A 488 -17.49 -0.94 -15.97
CA LEU A 488 -17.67 -2.29 -15.46
C LEU A 488 -18.42 -3.18 -16.46
N LEU A 489 -19.49 -2.68 -17.08
CA LEU A 489 -20.21 -3.44 -18.10
C LEU A 489 -19.30 -3.76 -19.30
N ALA A 490 -18.51 -2.79 -19.78
CA ALA A 490 -17.56 -3.01 -20.87
C ALA A 490 -16.49 -4.05 -20.51
N ASP A 491 -15.96 -4.05 -19.27
CA ASP A 491 -15.05 -5.09 -18.79
C ASP A 491 -15.70 -6.48 -18.83
N HIS A 492 -16.95 -6.61 -18.37
CA HIS A 492 -17.67 -7.89 -18.33
C HIS A 492 -18.03 -8.40 -19.73
N VAL A 493 -18.42 -7.52 -20.65
CA VAL A 493 -18.65 -7.88 -22.07
C VAL A 493 -17.32 -8.30 -22.72
N THR A 494 -16.23 -7.57 -22.47
CA THR A 494 -14.89 -7.93 -22.96
C THR A 494 -14.50 -9.33 -22.47
N ALA A 495 -14.71 -9.62 -21.20
CA ALA A 495 -14.46 -10.94 -20.62
C ALA A 495 -15.27 -12.05 -21.32
N MET A 496 -16.56 -11.82 -21.59
CA MET A 496 -17.42 -12.75 -22.31
C MET A 496 -16.92 -13.01 -23.75
N VAL A 497 -16.53 -11.95 -24.46
CA VAL A 497 -15.94 -12.06 -25.81
C VAL A 497 -14.63 -12.84 -25.79
N CYS A 498 -13.74 -12.56 -24.83
CA CYS A 498 -12.48 -13.29 -24.67
C CYS A 498 -12.73 -14.79 -24.40
N CYS A 499 -13.68 -15.14 -23.52
CA CYS A 499 -14.03 -16.54 -23.27
C CYS A 499 -14.54 -17.24 -24.53
N ALA A 500 -15.41 -16.59 -25.31
CA ALA A 500 -15.91 -17.14 -26.58
C ALA A 500 -14.78 -17.35 -27.60
N ALA A 501 -13.82 -16.42 -27.68
CA ALA A 501 -12.67 -16.55 -28.55
C ALA A 501 -11.73 -17.69 -28.13
N VAL A 502 -11.49 -17.86 -26.83
CA VAL A 502 -10.69 -18.96 -26.29
C VAL A 502 -11.35 -20.31 -26.56
N ASP A 503 -12.66 -20.42 -26.32
CA ASP A 503 -13.38 -21.69 -26.47
C ASP A 503 -13.56 -22.12 -27.94
N TYR A 504 -13.64 -21.17 -28.88
CA TYR A 504 -14.09 -21.46 -30.25
C TYR A 504 -13.20 -20.97 -31.40
N ALA A 505 -12.28 -20.04 -31.17
CA ALA A 505 -11.46 -19.44 -32.21
C ALA A 505 -9.95 -19.71 -32.06
N GLY A 506 -9.56 -20.61 -31.14
CA GLY A 506 -8.15 -20.93 -30.89
C GLY A 506 -7.36 -19.75 -30.32
N ALA A 507 -8.04 -18.78 -29.71
CA ALA A 507 -7.40 -17.74 -28.94
C ALA A 507 -6.88 -18.28 -27.60
N ALA A 508 -5.93 -17.57 -26.99
CA ALA A 508 -5.38 -17.92 -25.69
C ALA A 508 -5.39 -16.70 -24.76
N PRO A 509 -5.54 -16.92 -23.44
CA PRO A 509 -5.26 -15.88 -22.46
C PRO A 509 -3.77 -15.53 -22.49
N GLY A 510 -3.47 -14.26 -22.35
CA GLY A 510 -2.11 -13.74 -22.27
C GLY A 510 -1.96 -12.64 -21.23
N LEU A 511 -0.72 -12.29 -20.96
CA LEU A 511 -0.35 -11.20 -20.05
C LEU A 511 0.45 -10.15 -20.81
N ASP A 512 0.03 -8.90 -20.64
CA ASP A 512 0.78 -7.71 -20.98
C ASP A 512 1.20 -7.00 -19.69
N TRP A 513 2.48 -6.70 -19.52
CA TRP A 513 2.99 -6.17 -18.26
C TRP A 513 2.48 -4.75 -17.93
N LEU A 514 1.98 -4.01 -18.92
CA LEU A 514 1.50 -2.64 -18.73
C LEU A 514 -0.02 -2.51 -18.79
N ASP A 515 -0.68 -3.41 -19.53
CA ASP A 515 -2.13 -3.38 -19.73
C ASP A 515 -2.86 -4.51 -18.97
N GLY A 516 -2.12 -5.53 -18.52
CA GLY A 516 -2.64 -6.67 -17.76
C GLY A 516 -3.16 -7.79 -18.67
N PRO A 517 -4.33 -8.39 -18.35
CA PRO A 517 -4.96 -9.44 -19.16
C PRO A 517 -5.14 -9.05 -20.64
N VAL A 518 -4.67 -9.88 -21.57
CA VAL A 518 -4.82 -9.66 -23.02
C VAL A 518 -5.22 -10.93 -23.76
N LEU A 519 -5.93 -10.79 -24.88
CA LEU A 519 -6.26 -11.90 -25.78
C LEU A 519 -5.17 -12.09 -26.83
N LEU A 520 -4.66 -13.31 -26.96
CA LEU A 520 -3.70 -13.71 -27.97
C LEU A 520 -4.39 -14.54 -29.06
N VAL A 521 -4.15 -14.22 -30.33
CA VAL A 521 -4.62 -14.99 -31.48
C VAL A 521 -3.44 -15.31 -32.37
N GLY A 522 -3.12 -16.59 -32.55
CA GLY A 522 -1.92 -17.00 -33.29
C GLY A 522 -0.60 -16.56 -32.62
N GLY A 523 -0.62 -16.25 -31.33
CA GLY A 523 0.52 -15.73 -30.58
C GLY A 523 0.61 -14.20 -30.53
N ASP A 524 -0.18 -13.50 -31.33
CA ASP A 524 -0.18 -12.03 -31.39
C ASP A 524 -1.29 -11.42 -30.54
N ARG A 525 -0.97 -10.30 -29.88
CA ARG A 525 -1.93 -9.54 -29.07
C ARG A 525 -2.98 -8.86 -29.96
N ARG A 526 -4.26 -9.05 -29.63
CA ARG A 526 -5.38 -8.30 -30.23
C ARG A 526 -5.74 -7.09 -29.37
N SER A 527 -5.33 -5.89 -29.81
CA SER A 527 -5.59 -4.61 -29.12
C SER A 527 -6.84 -3.88 -29.62
N ASP A 528 -7.48 -4.39 -30.66
CA ASP A 528 -8.55 -3.74 -31.39
C ASP A 528 -9.96 -4.01 -30.79
N LEU A 529 -10.07 -4.89 -29.79
CA LEU A 529 -11.35 -5.28 -29.17
C LEU A 529 -12.03 -4.15 -28.38
N ALA A 530 -11.29 -3.42 -27.56
CA ALA A 530 -11.82 -2.41 -26.64
C ALA A 530 -12.74 -1.36 -27.32
N PRO A 531 -12.34 -0.69 -28.43
CA PRO A 531 -13.22 0.29 -29.08
C PRO A 531 -14.53 -0.32 -29.61
N ARG A 532 -14.55 -1.61 -29.97
CA ARG A 532 -15.75 -2.28 -30.48
C ARG A 532 -16.74 -2.63 -29.37
N VAL A 533 -16.23 -3.03 -28.21
CA VAL A 533 -17.05 -3.24 -27.01
C VAL A 533 -17.63 -1.93 -26.51
N LEU A 534 -16.86 -0.83 -26.57
CA LEU A 534 -17.36 0.49 -26.21
C LEU A 534 -18.50 0.94 -27.12
N CYS A 535 -18.39 0.75 -28.44
CA CYS A 535 -19.48 1.08 -29.38
C CYS A 535 -20.78 0.32 -29.04
N LEU A 536 -20.68 -0.96 -28.66
CA LEU A 536 -21.83 -1.71 -28.17
C LEU A 536 -22.41 -1.17 -26.86
N VAL A 537 -21.56 -0.83 -25.88
CA VAL A 537 -22.00 -0.44 -24.53
C VAL A 537 -22.52 1.00 -24.48
N GLU A 538 -21.93 1.90 -25.27
CA GLU A 538 -22.26 3.32 -25.29
C GLU A 538 -23.32 3.68 -26.33
N ASP A 539 -23.17 3.17 -27.55
CA ASP A 539 -24.04 3.51 -28.69
C ASP A 539 -25.13 2.46 -28.93
N GLY A 540 -25.03 1.29 -28.29
CA GLY A 540 -25.94 0.16 -28.54
C GLY A 540 -25.74 -0.46 -29.93
N ASP A 541 -24.61 -0.17 -30.59
CA ASP A 541 -24.30 -0.67 -31.94
C ASP A 541 -23.48 -1.97 -31.86
N PRO A 542 -24.04 -3.13 -32.27
CA PRO A 542 -23.33 -4.40 -32.24
C PRO A 542 -22.47 -4.64 -33.49
N GLU A 543 -22.65 -3.88 -34.58
CA GLU A 543 -22.06 -4.19 -35.90
C GLU A 543 -20.53 -4.28 -35.86
N PRO A 544 -19.80 -3.30 -35.26
CA PRO A 544 -18.35 -3.36 -35.21
C PRO A 544 -17.82 -4.60 -34.48
N LEU A 545 -18.53 -5.03 -33.42
CA LEU A 545 -18.16 -6.22 -32.65
C LEU A 545 -18.52 -7.50 -33.40
N ARG A 546 -19.68 -7.57 -34.06
CA ARG A 546 -20.10 -8.73 -34.85
C ARG A 546 -19.16 -9.00 -36.03
N ASP A 547 -18.73 -7.95 -36.73
CA ASP A 547 -17.76 -8.07 -37.82
C ASP A 547 -16.43 -8.63 -37.30
N TRP A 548 -15.95 -8.13 -36.16
CA TRP A 548 -14.72 -8.64 -35.55
C TRP A 548 -14.82 -10.09 -35.09
N LEU A 549 -15.96 -10.50 -34.54
CA LEU A 549 -16.20 -11.89 -34.15
C LEU A 549 -16.19 -12.80 -35.38
N ALA A 550 -16.83 -12.38 -36.48
CA ALA A 550 -16.86 -13.12 -37.74
C ALA A 550 -15.46 -13.28 -38.34
N ASP A 551 -14.65 -12.21 -38.35
CA ASP A 551 -13.26 -12.24 -38.82
C ASP A 551 -12.39 -13.24 -38.04
N LEU A 552 -12.64 -13.38 -36.74
CA LEU A 552 -11.96 -14.35 -35.88
C LEU A 552 -12.58 -15.75 -35.90
N GLY A 553 -13.72 -15.94 -36.58
CA GLY A 553 -14.45 -17.20 -36.60
C GLY A 553 -15.15 -17.54 -35.28
N VAL A 554 -15.35 -16.55 -34.40
CA VAL A 554 -16.11 -16.71 -33.15
C VAL A 554 -17.60 -16.77 -33.48
N ARG A 555 -18.28 -17.80 -32.99
CA ARG A 555 -19.72 -17.99 -33.17
C ARG A 555 -20.49 -17.57 -31.92
N PRO A 556 -21.15 -16.40 -31.91
CA PRO A 556 -21.77 -15.83 -30.70
C PRO A 556 -22.94 -16.66 -30.15
N GLU A 557 -23.55 -17.50 -31.00
CA GLU A 557 -24.65 -18.40 -30.65
C GLU A 557 -24.21 -19.64 -29.86
N LYS A 558 -22.90 -19.94 -29.83
CA LYS A 558 -22.39 -21.11 -29.11
C LYS A 558 -22.27 -20.84 -27.59
N PRO A 559 -22.59 -21.83 -26.74
CA PRO A 559 -22.55 -21.66 -25.28
C PRO A 559 -21.11 -21.61 -24.76
N VAL A 560 -20.74 -20.51 -24.10
CA VAL A 560 -19.39 -20.33 -23.54
C VAL A 560 -19.24 -21.11 -22.23
N ARG A 561 -18.07 -21.70 -21.99
CA ARG A 561 -17.77 -22.37 -20.72
C ARG A 561 -17.43 -21.31 -19.68
N LEU A 562 -18.12 -21.31 -18.54
CA LEU A 562 -17.94 -20.29 -17.50
C LEU A 562 -17.31 -20.84 -16.21
N VAL A 563 -16.98 -22.13 -16.16
CA VAL A 563 -16.41 -22.85 -15.01
C VAL A 563 -15.32 -23.79 -15.48
#